data_AF-A0A937J7E7-F1
#
_entry.id   AF-A0A937J7E7-F1
#
_cell.length_a   1.000
_cell.length_b   1.000
_cell.length_c   1.000
_cell.angle_alpha   90.00
_cell.angle_beta   90.00
_cell.angle_gamma   90.00
#
_symmetry.space_group_name_H-M   'P 1'
#
loop_
_entity.id
_entity.type
_entity.pdbx_description
1 polymer ?
#
loop_
_entity_poly.entity_id
_entity_poly.type
_entity_poly.pdbx_seq_one_letter_code
_entity_poly.pdbx_strand_id
1 'polypeptide(L)' 'MTALRLCGLVLSCLCASGCATTEPVPAFDRGHLAEPGMAWEPDTRSAKLRGHVHTSKEASSGDAGAAGGGCGCN' A
#
# COMPACT_ATOMS: atom_id res chain seq x y z
N MET A 1 -37.92 5.47 24.40
CA MET A 1 -37.34 5.38 23.03
C MET A 1 -35.99 6.07 22.91
N THR A 2 -35.78 7.22 23.55
CA THR A 2 -34.50 7.97 23.54
C THR A 2 -33.35 7.19 24.19
N ALA A 3 -33.57 6.55 25.34
CA ALA A 3 -32.55 5.75 26.03
C ALA A 3 -32.04 4.55 25.19
N LEU A 4 -32.94 3.87 24.46
CA LEU A 4 -32.58 2.74 23.61
C LEU A 4 -31.74 3.17 22.40
N ARG A 5 -32.02 4.36 21.84
CA ARG A 5 -31.20 4.96 20.77
C ARG A 5 -29.82 5.40 21.27
N LEU A 6 -29.75 5.93 22.49
CA LEU A 6 -28.47 6.28 23.13
C LEU A 6 -27.59 5.04 23.39
N CYS A 7 -28.16 3.96 23.92
CA CYS A 7 -27.42 2.70 24.07
C CYS A 7 -26.92 2.14 22.73
N GLY A 8 -27.76 2.19 21.68
CA GLY A 8 -27.35 1.77 20.34
C GLY A 8 -26.19 2.58 19.76
N LEU A 9 -26.21 3.90 19.97
CA LEU A 9 -25.14 4.80 19.53
C LEU A 9 -23.81 4.52 20.26
N VAL A 10 -23.87 4.32 21.58
CA VAL A 10 -22.69 4.01 22.40
C VAL A 10 -22.09 2.67 21.98
N LEU A 11 -22.91 1.63 21.82
CA LEU A 11 -22.45 0.31 21.41
C LEU A 11 -21.79 0.34 20.02
N SER A 12 -22.36 1.10 19.08
CA SER A 12 -21.77 1.31 17.75
C SER A 12 -20.40 2.00 17.80
N CYS A 13 -20.20 2.97 18.69
CA CYS A 13 -18.89 3.62 18.86
C CYS A 13 -17.85 2.66 19.43
N LEU A 14 -18.23 1.80 20.38
CA LEU A 14 -17.33 0.80 20.97
C LEU A 14 -16.92 -0.28 19.96
N CYS A 15 -17.81 -0.66 19.03
CA CYS A 15 -17.46 -1.60 17.95
C CYS A 15 -16.57 -0.96 16.87
N ALA A 16 -16.62 0.37 16.71
CA ALA A 16 -15.80 1.11 15.76
C ALA A 16 -14.41 1.47 16.30
N SER A 17 -14.18 1.40 17.62
CA SER A 17 -12.85 1.51 18.18
C SER A 17 -12.05 0.24 17.90
N GLY A 18 -11.12 0.32 16.94
CA GLY A 18 -10.15 -0.75 16.69
C GLY A 18 -9.16 -0.91 17.85
N CYS A 19 -8.46 -2.05 17.90
CA CYS A 19 -7.37 -2.32 18.84
C CYS A 19 -6.13 -1.47 18.50
N ALA A 20 -6.21 -0.16 18.72
CA ALA A 20 -5.12 0.78 18.48
C ALA A 20 -4.19 0.94 19.70
N THR A 21 -4.06 -0.08 20.54
CA THR A 21 -3.04 -0.11 21.60
C THR A 21 -1.69 -0.50 21.02
N THR A 22 -1.22 0.25 20.01
CA THR A 22 0.15 0.11 19.53
C THR A 22 1.02 1.02 20.36
N GLU A 23 1.99 0.45 21.06
CA GLU A 23 3.06 1.22 21.66
C GLU A 23 3.73 2.08 20.55
N PRO A 24 3.88 3.40 20.76
CA PRO A 24 4.52 4.25 19.76
C PRO A 24 6.01 3.89 19.66
N VAL A 25 6.36 3.06 18.69
CA VAL A 25 7.75 2.75 18.36
C VAL A 25 8.34 3.93 17.57
N PRO A 26 9.43 4.55 18.05
CA PRO A 26 10.07 5.64 17.33
C PRO A 26 10.56 5.17 15.96
N ALA A 27 10.55 6.07 14.97
CA ALA A 27 10.77 5.69 13.57
C ALA A 27 12.10 4.96 13.33
N PHE A 28 13.13 5.26 14.13
CA PHE A 28 14.46 4.64 14.04
C PHE A 28 14.56 3.23 14.64
N ASP A 29 13.61 2.84 15.50
CA ASP A 29 13.53 1.48 16.06
C ASP A 29 12.71 0.53 15.18
N ARG A 30 12.06 1.06 14.13
CA ARG A 30 11.37 0.23 13.13
C ARG A 30 12.42 -0.40 12.22
N GLY A 31 12.53 -1.72 12.28
CA GLY A 31 13.38 -2.47 11.36
C GLY A 31 12.88 -2.42 9.91
N HIS A 32 13.51 -3.22 9.04
CA HIS A 32 13.03 -3.42 7.68
C HIS A 32 11.74 -4.25 7.69
N LEU A 33 10.60 -3.57 7.58
CA LEU A 33 9.27 -4.19 7.48
C LEU A 33 8.97 -4.74 6.08
N ALA A 34 9.62 -4.18 5.06
CA ALA A 34 9.50 -4.64 3.69
C ALA A 34 10.58 -5.67 3.39
N GLU A 35 10.18 -6.90 3.09
CA GLU A 35 11.08 -7.93 2.59
C GLU A 35 11.40 -7.68 1.11
N PRO A 36 12.55 -8.16 0.58
CA PRO A 36 12.90 -8.01 -0.83
C PRO A 36 11.84 -8.54 -1.80
N GLY A 37 11.08 -9.56 -1.40
CA GLY A 37 9.98 -10.13 -2.19
C GLY A 37 8.70 -9.29 -2.24
N MET A 38 8.59 -8.24 -1.41
CA MET A 38 7.46 -7.31 -1.41
C MET A 38 7.62 -6.19 -2.46
N ALA A 39 8.71 -6.19 -3.23
CA ALA A 39 8.89 -5.27 -4.33
C ALA A 39 7.80 -5.49 -5.40
N TRP A 40 7.26 -4.40 -5.93
CA TRP A 40 6.31 -4.42 -7.05
C TRP A 40 6.87 -5.14 -8.28
N GLU A 41 8.19 -5.05 -8.45
CA GLU A 41 8.90 -5.65 -9.56
C GLU A 41 10.23 -6.23 -9.06
N PRO A 42 10.23 -7.46 -8.51
CA PRO A 42 11.42 -8.07 -7.91
C PRO A 42 12.45 -8.49 -8.96
N ASP A 43 12.03 -8.74 -10.21
CA ASP A 43 12.92 -9.07 -11.33
C ASP A 43 12.85 -8.02 -12.46
N THR A 44 13.74 -7.03 -12.35
CA THR A 44 13.80 -5.91 -13.31
C THR A 44 14.07 -6.34 -14.74
N ARG A 45 14.72 -7.50 -14.95
CA ARG A 45 15.03 -8.01 -16.29
C ARG A 45 13.77 -8.49 -17.00
N SER A 46 12.96 -9.32 -16.34
CA SER A 46 11.70 -9.80 -16.89
C SER A 46 10.67 -8.68 -17.04
N ALA A 47 10.68 -7.70 -16.12
CA ALA A 47 9.86 -6.50 -16.21
C ALA A 47 10.08 -5.74 -17.52
N LYS A 48 11.35 -5.42 -17.82
CA LYS A 48 11.74 -4.72 -19.06
C LYS A 48 11.35 -5.51 -20.29
N LEU A 49 11.56 -6.83 -20.27
CA LEU A 49 11.18 -7.70 -21.38
C LEU A 49 9.65 -7.67 -21.62
N ARG A 50 8.85 -7.78 -20.55
CA ARG A 50 7.38 -7.67 -20.64
C ARG A 50 6.95 -6.31 -21.16
N GLY A 51 7.57 -5.23 -20.68
CA GLY A 51 7.34 -3.87 -21.17
C GLY A 51 7.59 -3.76 -22.66
N HIS A 52 8.78 -4.17 -23.14
CA HIS A 52 9.12 -4.17 -24.56
C HIS A 52 8.11 -4.93 -25.42
N VAL A 53 7.69 -6.13 -24.98
CA VAL A 53 6.70 -6.93 -25.72
C VAL A 53 5.34 -6.24 -25.76
N HIS A 54 4.91 -5.66 -24.64
CA HIS A 54 3.61 -4.98 -24.54
C HIS A 54 3.55 -3.74 -25.43
N THR A 55 4.54 -2.83 -25.31
CA THR A 55 4.64 -1.63 -26.15
C THR A 55 4.65 -1.97 -27.65
N SER A 56 5.37 -3.04 -28.02
CA SER A 56 5.42 -3.51 -29.41
C SER A 56 4.09 -4.03 -29.93
N LYS A 57 3.29 -4.67 -29.07
CA LYS A 57 1.97 -5.22 -29.45
C LYS A 57 0.90 -4.14 -29.54
N GLU A 58 0.93 -3.19 -28.63
CA GLU A 58 -0.13 -2.17 -28.51
C GLU A 58 0.14 -0.91 -29.35
N ALA A 59 1.24 -0.88 -30.12
CA ALA A 59 1.72 0.31 -30.83
C ALA A 59 1.75 1.56 -29.91
N SER A 60 1.96 1.34 -28.61
CA SER A 60 2.01 2.40 -27.61
C SER A 60 3.45 2.91 -27.47
N SER A 61 3.65 4.01 -26.76
CA SER A 61 4.98 4.53 -26.43
C SER A 61 5.00 4.93 -24.96
N GLY A 62 6.03 4.49 -24.23
CA GLY A 62 6.15 4.66 -22.77
C GLY A 62 6.39 3.35 -22.03
N ASP A 63 6.95 3.44 -20.83
CA ASP A 63 7.09 2.31 -19.90
C ASP A 63 5.84 2.21 -19.02
N ALA A 64 5.43 0.98 -18.67
CA ALA A 64 4.20 0.73 -17.91
C ALA A 64 4.38 0.96 -16.38
N GLY A 65 5.56 1.36 -15.93
CA GLY A 65 5.86 1.60 -14.52
C GLY A 65 5.16 2.86 -13.98
N ALA A 66 4.46 2.71 -12.86
CA ALA A 66 4.18 3.85 -11.99
C ALA A 66 5.51 4.33 -11.38
N ALA A 67 5.76 5.64 -11.38
CA ALA A 67 6.89 6.20 -10.65
C ALA A 67 6.75 5.84 -9.16
N GLY A 68 7.48 4.83 -8.71
CA GLY A 68 7.57 4.48 -7.30
C GLY A 68 8.05 5.69 -6.49
N GLY A 69 7.63 5.78 -5.22
CA GLY A 69 7.90 6.91 -4.32
C GLY A 69 9.36 7.05 -3.89
N GLY A 70 10.29 7.22 -4.82
CA GLY A 70 11.69 7.55 -4.60
C GLY A 70 12.21 8.45 -5.72
N CYS A 71 12.93 9.52 -5.36
CA CYS A 71 13.69 10.52 -6.15
C CYS A 71 13.24 10.92 -7.58
N GLY A 72 12.06 10.51 -8.07
CA GLY A 72 11.35 11.15 -9.18
C GLY A 72 12.06 11.29 -10.53
N CYS A 73 13.11 10.51 -10.81
CA CYS A 73 13.76 10.54 -12.12
C CYS A 73 13.37 9.28 -12.91
N ASN A 74 12.43 9.44 -13.84
CA ASN A 74 12.35 8.59 -15.03
C ASN A 74 13.55 8.86 -15.93
#